data_AF-A0A6G3MLR7-F1
#
_entry.id   AF-A0A6G3MLR7-F1
#
_cell.length_a   1.000
_cell.length_b   1.000
_cell.length_c   1.000
_cell.angle_alpha   90.00
_cell.angle_beta   90.00
_cell.angle_gamma   90.00
#
_symmetry.space_group_name_H-M   'P 1'
#
loop_
_entity.id
_entity.type
_entity.pdbx_description
1 polymer ?
#
loop_
_entity_poly.entity_id
_entity_poly.type
_entity_poly.pdbx_seq_one_letter_code
_entity_poly.pdbx_strand_id
1 'polypeptide(L)'
;KHCKVIRVIIHSQPSKIGINLKKAHIIEVQINGGTIKEKIDFSRSLLEQAVPISKVFAQDEMVDAISITKGHGFKGVTYRWGTKKLPRKSRKGLRKVACIGAWHPPRVAWSVPRAGQAGYHHRTEVNKKIYRVGKGFYKKDGVLVTNNANTEYDLTQKSINPVGG
;
A
#
# COMPACT_ATOMS: atom_id res chain seq x y z
N LYS A 1 2.58 -8.87 33.50
CA LYS A 1 2.76 -10.34 33.62
C LYS A 1 1.78 -11.13 32.74
N HIS A 2 0.55 -10.67 32.49
CA HIS A 2 -0.43 -11.41 31.69
C HIS A 2 -0.34 -11.18 30.16
N CYS A 3 0.07 -9.98 29.72
CA CYS A 3 0.13 -9.64 28.30
C CYS A 3 1.26 -10.41 27.60
N LYS A 4 0.97 -11.03 26.46
CA LYS A 4 1.94 -11.76 25.62
C LYS A 4 2.47 -10.96 24.43
N VAL A 5 1.64 -10.07 23.89
CA VAL A 5 1.94 -9.25 22.73
C VAL A 5 1.72 -7.79 23.11
N ILE A 6 2.66 -6.93 22.69
CA ILE A 6 2.58 -5.49 22.88
C ILE A 6 2.46 -4.85 21.50
N ARG A 7 1.43 -4.02 21.32
CA ARG A 7 1.20 -3.20 20.13
C ARG A 7 1.06 -1.75 20.56
N VAL A 8 1.63 -0.85 19.78
CA VAL A 8 1.48 0.59 19.95
C VAL A 8 0.48 1.11 18.93
N ILE A 9 -0.32 2.09 19.36
CA ILE A 9 -1.21 2.83 18.49
C ILE A 9 -0.44 4.04 17.97
N ILE A 10 -0.33 4.15 16.66
CA ILE A 10 0.33 5.28 16.01
C ILE A 10 -0.62 5.95 15.03
N HIS A 11 -0.36 7.22 14.74
CA HIS A 11 -1.14 7.98 13.76
C HIS A 11 -0.26 8.74 12.78
N SER A 12 -0.78 8.95 11.57
CA SER A 12 -0.16 9.83 10.57
C SER A 12 -0.24 11.31 10.99
N GLN A 13 0.56 12.18 10.37
CA GLN A 13 0.49 13.65 10.55
C GLN A 13 -0.03 14.32 9.25
N PRO A 14 -1.36 14.50 9.07
CA PRO A 14 -1.93 14.96 7.80
C PRO A 14 -1.52 16.39 7.42
N SER A 15 -1.25 17.24 8.40
CA SER A 15 -0.81 18.64 8.19
C SER A 15 0.51 18.76 7.41
N LYS A 16 1.30 17.68 7.32
CA LYS A 16 2.57 17.65 6.58
C LYS A 16 2.41 17.19 5.12
N ILE A 17 1.20 16.82 4.68
CA ILE A 17 0.94 16.25 3.36
C ILE A 17 0.14 17.26 2.53
N GLY A 18 0.45 17.41 1.25
CA GLY A 18 -0.25 18.31 0.32
C GLY A 18 -1.63 17.82 -0.16
N ILE A 19 -2.28 16.91 0.56
CA ILE A 19 -3.61 16.39 0.19
C ILE A 19 -4.68 16.94 1.15
N ASN A 20 -5.93 17.05 0.68
CA ASN A 20 -7.05 17.53 1.49
C ASN A 20 -7.55 16.47 2.49
N LEU A 21 -6.67 16.09 3.42
CA LEU A 21 -6.94 15.14 4.49
C LEU A 21 -6.69 15.83 5.83
N LYS A 22 -7.73 15.92 6.66
CA LYS A 22 -7.62 16.45 8.04
C LYS A 22 -7.58 15.34 9.09
N LYS A 23 -8.28 14.23 8.83
CA LYS A 23 -8.37 13.10 9.75
C LYS A 23 -7.11 12.24 9.65
N ALA A 24 -6.44 12.02 10.78
CA ALA A 24 -5.30 11.13 10.84
C ALA A 24 -5.73 9.66 10.66
N HIS A 25 -4.92 8.88 9.94
CA HIS A 25 -5.03 7.43 9.93
C HIS A 25 -4.38 6.88 11.19
N ILE A 26 -5.06 5.95 11.85
CA ILE A 26 -4.59 5.29 13.07
C ILE A 26 -4.36 3.82 12.74
N ILE A 27 -3.23 3.28 13.15
CA ILE A 27 -2.89 1.87 12.99
C ILE A 27 -2.24 1.31 14.26
N GLU A 28 -2.42 0.02 14.48
CA GLU A 28 -1.66 -0.74 15.48
C GLU A 28 -0.38 -1.28 14.85
N VAL A 29 0.75 -1.07 15.52
CA VAL A 29 2.03 -1.65 15.13
C VAL A 29 2.57 -2.50 16.27
N GLN A 30 2.91 -3.74 15.96
CA GLN A 30 3.48 -4.67 16.94
C GLN A 30 4.95 -4.38 17.19
N ILE A 31 5.36 -4.39 18.46
CA ILE A 31 6.76 -4.28 18.85
C ILE A 31 7.34 -5.69 19.02
N ASN A 32 8.36 -5.96 18.22
CA ASN A 32 9.12 -7.21 18.23
C ASN A 32 10.50 -7.01 18.89
N GLY A 33 11.15 -8.11 19.29
CA GLY A 33 12.44 -8.10 20.01
C GLY A 33 12.32 -7.88 21.52
N GLY A 34 13.28 -8.41 22.28
CA GLY A 34 13.39 -8.22 23.73
C GLY A 34 12.32 -8.90 24.61
N THR A 35 12.41 -8.68 25.92
CA THR A 35 11.44 -9.17 26.90
C THR A 35 10.18 -8.30 26.94
N ILE A 36 9.08 -8.81 27.51
CA ILE A 36 7.81 -8.04 27.60
C ILE A 36 8.00 -6.75 28.41
N LYS A 37 8.87 -6.76 29.41
CA LYS A 37 9.21 -5.59 30.21
C LYS A 37 9.91 -4.53 29.35
N GLU A 38 10.96 -4.93 28.63
CA GLU A 38 11.68 -4.04 27.70
C GLU A 38 10.77 -3.45 26.64
N LYS A 39 9.85 -4.24 26.07
CA LYS A 39 8.87 -3.74 25.09
C LYS A 39 7.99 -2.63 25.68
N ILE A 40 7.54 -2.79 26.92
CA ILE A 40 6.71 -1.79 27.61
C ILE A 40 7.52 -0.53 27.88
N ASP A 41 8.74 -0.68 28.39
CA ASP A 41 9.62 0.47 28.70
C ASP A 41 9.99 1.23 27.41
N PHE A 42 10.28 0.52 26.32
CA PHE A 42 10.50 1.10 25.01
C PHE A 42 9.24 1.82 24.48
N SER A 43 8.07 1.19 24.59
CA SER A 43 6.79 1.81 24.19
C SER A 43 6.53 3.11 24.95
N ARG A 44 6.79 3.12 26.26
CA ARG A 44 6.65 4.30 27.12
C ARG A 44 7.63 5.40 26.74
N SER A 45 8.88 5.05 26.41
CA SER A 45 9.88 6.03 25.98
C SER A 45 9.51 6.74 24.66
N LEU A 46 8.72 6.08 23.81
CA LEU A 46 8.25 6.62 22.53
C LEU A 46 6.88 7.31 22.61
N LEU A 47 6.24 7.29 23.79
CA LEU A 47 4.93 7.91 23.96
C LEU A 47 5.04 9.43 23.70
N GLU A 48 4.06 9.97 22.98
CA GLU A 48 3.99 11.39 22.56
C GLU A 48 5.16 11.87 21.68
N GLN A 49 6.02 10.96 21.19
CA GLN A 49 7.13 11.31 20.31
C GLN A 49 6.84 10.94 18.85
N ALA A 50 7.49 11.67 17.94
CA ALA A 50 7.45 11.35 16.52
C ALA A 50 8.47 10.26 16.17
N VAL A 51 8.04 9.23 15.43
CA VAL A 51 8.90 8.16 14.93
C VAL A 51 9.13 8.35 13.42
N PRO A 52 10.36 8.68 12.97
CA PRO A 52 10.66 8.80 11.55
C PRO A 52 10.80 7.42 10.88
N ILE A 53 10.56 7.37 9.57
CA ILE A 53 10.61 6.13 8.77
C ILE A 53 11.99 5.45 8.81
N SER A 54 13.07 6.24 8.92
CA SER A 54 14.45 5.76 9.00
C SER A 54 14.78 4.99 10.28
N LYS A 55 13.92 5.06 11.31
CA LYS A 55 14.05 4.22 12.51
C LYS A 55 13.35 2.87 12.36
N VAL A 56 12.51 2.70 11.34
CA VAL A 56 11.70 1.49 11.12
C VAL A 56 12.27 0.66 9.97
N PHE A 57 12.63 1.29 8.86
CA PHE A 57 13.14 0.62 7.67
C PHE A 57 14.52 1.12 7.28
N ALA A 58 15.29 0.23 6.66
CA ALA A 58 16.60 0.50 6.13
C ALA A 58 16.60 0.60 4.60
N GLN A 59 17.68 1.20 4.09
CA GLN A 59 18.02 1.18 2.68
C GLN A 59 18.26 -0.27 2.21
N ASP A 60 17.84 -0.60 0.99
CA ASP A 60 17.98 -1.94 0.38
C ASP A 60 17.23 -3.09 1.08
N GLU A 61 16.40 -2.79 2.07
CA GLU A 61 15.55 -3.75 2.76
C GLU A 61 14.42 -4.24 1.85
N MET A 62 14.07 -5.53 1.97
CA MET A 62 12.90 -6.13 1.33
C MET A 62 11.70 -6.02 2.26
N VAL A 63 10.66 -5.31 1.83
CA VAL A 63 9.45 -5.07 2.61
C VAL A 63 8.19 -5.53 1.89
N ASP A 64 7.12 -5.73 2.63
CA ASP A 64 5.81 -6.07 2.08
C ASP A 64 4.91 -4.84 2.05
N ALA A 65 4.22 -4.63 0.94
CA ALA A 65 3.27 -3.53 0.76
C ALA A 65 1.84 -4.02 0.93
N ILE A 66 1.13 -3.47 1.91
CA ILE A 66 -0.29 -3.77 2.18
C ILE A 66 -1.11 -2.55 1.77
N SER A 67 -2.05 -2.72 0.85
CA SER A 67 -2.88 -1.61 0.36
C SER A 67 -4.22 -2.06 -0.22
N ILE A 68 -5.08 -1.08 -0.47
CA ILE A 68 -6.31 -1.26 -1.24
C ILE A 68 -5.99 -0.91 -2.71
N THR A 69 -6.27 -1.84 -3.63
CA THR A 69 -6.03 -1.60 -5.05
C THR A 69 -6.93 -0.49 -5.59
N LYS A 70 -6.54 0.14 -6.71
CA LYS A 70 -7.41 1.09 -7.42
C LYS A 70 -8.78 0.48 -7.72
N GLY A 71 -9.85 1.23 -7.47
CA GLY A 71 -11.21 0.84 -7.78
C GLY A 71 -11.52 0.98 -9.27
N HIS A 72 -12.21 -0.01 -9.84
CA HIS A 72 -12.73 0.06 -11.22
C HIS A 72 -14.27 -0.06 -11.28
N GLY A 73 -14.94 -0.35 -10.16
CA GLY A 73 -16.39 -0.48 -10.07
C GLY A 73 -16.91 -1.78 -10.66
N PHE A 74 -18.17 -1.79 -11.13
CA PHE A 74 -18.78 -2.97 -11.74
C PHE A 74 -18.21 -3.23 -13.14
N LYS A 75 -17.65 -4.43 -13.35
CA LYS A 75 -17.05 -4.85 -14.62
C LYS A 75 -17.56 -6.20 -15.09
N GLY A 76 -17.64 -6.35 -16.41
CA GLY A 76 -17.99 -7.60 -17.08
C GLY A 76 -16.88 -8.66 -17.00
N VAL A 77 -17.25 -9.91 -17.31
CA VAL A 77 -16.37 -11.10 -17.18
C VAL A 77 -15.07 -11.02 -17.97
N THR A 78 -15.08 -10.37 -19.14
CA THR A 78 -13.87 -10.21 -19.96
C THR A 78 -12.84 -9.31 -19.30
N TYR A 79 -13.26 -8.21 -18.68
CA TYR A 79 -12.33 -7.29 -18.01
C TYR A 79 -11.89 -7.84 -16.66
N ARG A 80 -12.84 -8.36 -15.87
CA ARG A 80 -12.60 -8.80 -14.50
C ARG A 80 -11.79 -10.10 -14.41
N TRP A 81 -12.02 -11.04 -15.33
CA TRP A 81 -11.44 -12.38 -15.29
C TRP A 81 -10.58 -12.74 -16.52
N GLY A 82 -10.39 -11.81 -17.46
CA GLY A 82 -9.58 -12.07 -18.66
C GLY A 82 -10.17 -13.11 -19.63
N THR A 83 -11.47 -13.42 -19.55
CA THR A 83 -12.11 -14.43 -20.42
C THR A 83 -12.03 -14.06 -21.90
N LYS A 84 -11.79 -15.05 -22.77
CA LYS A 84 -11.74 -14.85 -24.23
C LYS A 84 -13.08 -14.30 -24.74
N LYS A 85 -13.01 -13.27 -25.59
CA LYS A 85 -14.20 -12.71 -26.26
C LYS A 85 -14.78 -13.74 -27.23
N LEU A 86 -16.11 -13.80 -27.31
CA LEU A 86 -16.79 -14.63 -28.29
C LEU A 86 -16.63 -14.06 -29.71
N PRO A 87 -16.86 -14.88 -30.76
CA PRO A 87 -16.79 -14.43 -32.14
C PRO A 87 -17.70 -13.23 -32.42
N ARG A 88 -17.31 -12.40 -33.39
CA ARG A 88 -18.04 -11.18 -33.78
C ARG A 88 -19.52 -11.42 -34.07
N LYS A 89 -19.88 -12.57 -34.65
CA LYS A 89 -21.25 -12.93 -35.04
C LYS A 89 -22.08 -13.54 -33.89
N SER A 90 -21.63 -13.44 -32.65
CA SER A 90 -22.38 -13.96 -31.49
C SER A 90 -23.65 -13.15 -31.23
N ARG A 91 -24.80 -13.81 -31.26
CA ARG A 91 -26.08 -13.18 -30.90
C ARG A 91 -26.12 -12.85 -29.40
N LYS A 92 -26.67 -11.69 -29.05
CA LYS A 92 -26.75 -11.16 -27.67
C LYS A 92 -25.38 -10.92 -27.01
N GLY A 93 -24.48 -10.27 -27.74
CA GLY A 93 -23.21 -9.77 -27.22
C GLY A 93 -22.07 -10.79 -27.18
N LEU A 94 -20.85 -10.27 -27.28
CA LEU A 94 -19.62 -11.05 -27.43
C LEU A 94 -18.67 -11.03 -26.21
N ARG A 95 -18.96 -10.20 -25.20
CA ARG A 95 -18.13 -10.04 -23.98
C ARG A 95 -18.74 -10.76 -22.78
N LYS A 96 -18.97 -12.06 -22.94
CA LYS A 96 -19.61 -12.94 -21.96
C LYS A 96 -18.94 -14.32 -21.95
N VAL A 97 -19.19 -15.10 -20.90
CA VAL A 97 -18.91 -16.54 -20.90
C VAL A 97 -20.03 -17.23 -21.67
N ALA A 98 -19.69 -18.21 -22.53
CA ALA A 98 -20.68 -18.94 -23.33
C ALA A 98 -21.49 -19.94 -22.49
N CYS A 99 -20.81 -20.89 -21.85
CA CYS A 99 -21.42 -21.91 -20.98
C CYS A 99 -21.03 -21.65 -19.53
N ILE A 100 -22.02 -21.60 -18.63
CA ILE A 100 -21.81 -21.30 -17.20
C ILE A 100 -21.76 -22.55 -16.31
N GLY A 101 -22.00 -23.74 -16.86
CA GLY A 101 -22.01 -25.00 -16.12
C GLY A 101 -22.66 -26.13 -16.92
N ALA A 102 -22.44 -27.37 -16.47
CA ALA A 102 -23.14 -28.55 -16.99
C ALA A 102 -24.59 -28.61 -16.47
N TRP A 103 -25.38 -29.56 -17.00
CA TRP A 103 -26.76 -29.77 -16.54
C TRP A 103 -26.83 -30.23 -15.07
N HIS A 104 -26.02 -31.24 -14.73
CA HIS A 104 -25.84 -31.70 -13.35
C HIS A 104 -24.41 -31.32 -12.93
N PRO A 105 -24.20 -30.58 -11.81
CA PRO A 105 -25.17 -30.19 -10.78
C PRO A 105 -26.10 -29.03 -11.21
N PRO A 106 -27.35 -28.96 -10.71
CA PRO A 106 -28.34 -27.93 -11.08
C PRO A 106 -28.07 -26.59 -10.36
N ARG A 107 -26.83 -26.12 -10.38
CA ARG A 107 -26.40 -24.84 -9.80
C ARG A 107 -25.18 -24.31 -10.53
N VAL A 108 -25.04 -22.99 -10.55
CA VAL A 108 -23.82 -22.34 -11.06
C VAL A 108 -22.74 -22.39 -9.97
N ALA A 109 -21.56 -22.93 -10.31
CA ALA A 109 -20.43 -22.97 -9.39
C ALA A 109 -19.85 -21.57 -9.14
N TRP A 110 -19.34 -21.34 -7.93
CA TRP A 110 -18.75 -20.06 -7.53
C TRP A 110 -17.45 -19.74 -8.29
N SER A 111 -16.75 -20.77 -8.79
CA SER A 111 -15.54 -20.66 -9.59
C SER A 111 -15.78 -20.12 -11.00
N VAL A 112 -17.04 -20.05 -11.45
CA VAL A 112 -17.38 -19.58 -12.79
C VAL A 112 -17.21 -18.06 -12.88
N PRO A 113 -16.54 -17.54 -13.93
CA PRO A 113 -16.38 -16.09 -14.10
C PRO A 113 -17.73 -15.38 -14.22
N ARG A 114 -18.02 -14.47 -13.29
CA ARG A 114 -19.21 -13.61 -13.31
C ARG A 114 -18.84 -12.13 -13.27
N ALA A 115 -19.70 -11.30 -13.86
CA ALA A 115 -19.58 -9.85 -13.76
C ALA A 115 -19.75 -9.40 -12.31
N GLY A 116 -19.13 -8.28 -11.94
CA GLY A 116 -19.20 -7.75 -10.57
C GLY A 116 -18.09 -6.75 -10.29
N GLN A 117 -17.86 -6.48 -9.00
CA GLN A 117 -16.82 -5.55 -8.55
C GLN A 117 -15.43 -5.97 -9.07
N ALA A 118 -14.70 -5.00 -9.60
CA ALA A 118 -13.30 -5.12 -9.95
C ALA A 118 -12.50 -3.97 -9.30
N GLY A 119 -11.40 -4.32 -8.65
CA GLY A 119 -10.59 -3.37 -7.91
C GLY A 119 -11.22 -2.95 -6.57
N TYR A 120 -10.53 -2.06 -5.85
CA TYR A 120 -10.84 -1.75 -4.45
C TYR A 120 -10.77 -2.98 -3.54
N HIS A 121 -9.80 -3.86 -3.78
CA HIS A 121 -9.60 -5.07 -2.98
C HIS A 121 -8.38 -4.90 -2.07
N HIS A 122 -8.45 -5.48 -0.88
CA HIS A 122 -7.30 -5.58 0.02
C HIS A 122 -6.26 -6.54 -0.57
N ARG A 123 -5.00 -6.11 -0.71
CA ARG A 123 -3.90 -6.92 -1.23
C ARG A 123 -2.63 -6.69 -0.42
N THR A 124 -1.85 -7.75 -0.32
CA THR A 124 -0.49 -7.75 0.21
C THR A 124 0.43 -8.19 -0.91
N GLU A 125 1.37 -7.33 -1.29
CA GLU A 125 2.39 -7.66 -2.27
C GLU A 125 3.74 -7.73 -1.55
N VAL A 126 4.37 -8.90 -1.64
CA VAL A 126 5.60 -9.20 -0.90
C VAL A 126 6.84 -8.80 -1.66
N ASN A 127 7.97 -8.68 -0.96
CA ASN A 127 9.30 -8.53 -1.55
C ASN A 127 9.49 -7.28 -2.42
N LYS A 128 9.04 -6.12 -1.93
CA LYS A 128 9.37 -4.81 -2.51
C LYS A 128 10.69 -4.30 -1.93
N LYS A 129 11.68 -4.08 -2.80
CA LYS A 129 12.98 -3.56 -2.38
C LYS A 129 12.94 -2.05 -2.20
N ILE A 130 13.43 -1.56 -1.06
CA ILE A 130 13.60 -0.12 -0.81
C ILE A 130 14.86 0.37 -1.51
N TYR A 131 14.69 1.20 -2.54
CA TYR A 131 15.83 1.79 -3.28
C TYR A 131 16.33 3.10 -2.70
N ARG A 132 15.55 3.80 -1.88
CA ARG A 132 15.99 5.05 -1.25
C ARG A 132 15.14 5.39 -0.03
N VAL A 133 15.80 5.64 1.11
CA VAL A 133 15.19 6.34 2.25
C VAL A 133 15.67 7.80 2.25
N GLY A 134 14.98 8.65 1.49
CA GLY A 134 15.34 10.06 1.34
C GLY A 134 14.91 10.94 2.51
N LYS A 135 15.67 12.00 2.79
CA LYS A 135 15.24 13.07 3.72
C LYS A 135 14.24 14.00 3.04
N GLY A 136 13.28 14.51 3.80
CA GLY A 136 12.42 15.61 3.36
C GLY A 136 13.19 16.92 3.27
N PHE A 137 12.52 18.02 2.92
CA PHE A 137 13.14 19.34 2.95
C PHE A 137 13.46 19.76 4.38
N TYR A 138 14.69 20.23 4.61
CA TYR A 138 15.15 20.69 5.93
C TYR A 138 15.97 21.96 5.78
N LYS A 139 16.06 22.75 6.87
CA LYS A 139 16.94 23.92 6.91
C LYS A 139 18.29 23.52 7.49
N LYS A 140 19.38 23.94 6.83
CA LYS A 140 20.74 23.87 7.36
C LYS A 140 21.33 25.28 7.24
N ASP A 141 21.79 25.83 8.35
CA ASP A 141 22.41 27.17 8.38
C ASP A 141 21.50 28.28 7.80
N GLY A 142 20.19 28.19 8.04
CA GLY A 142 19.18 29.12 7.52
C GLY A 142 18.78 28.88 6.05
N VAL A 143 19.53 28.08 5.30
CA VAL A 143 19.26 27.74 3.90
C VAL A 143 18.39 26.49 3.80
N LEU A 144 17.38 26.52 2.94
CA LEU A 144 16.52 25.38 2.67
C LEU A 144 17.24 24.39 1.75
N VAL A 145 17.46 23.18 2.24
CA VAL A 145 18.06 22.07 1.50
C VAL A 145 16.93 21.21 0.92
N THR A 146 16.87 21.15 -0.41
CA THR A 146 15.80 20.46 -1.18
C THR A 146 16.31 19.32 -2.06
N ASN A 147 17.62 19.06 -2.05
CA ASN A 147 18.32 18.16 -2.96
C ASN A 147 18.17 16.67 -2.59
N ASN A 148 16.94 16.19 -2.41
CA ASN A 148 16.69 14.80 -1.97
C ASN A 148 16.72 13.75 -3.10
N ALA A 149 16.96 14.16 -4.35
CA ALA A 149 17.13 13.26 -5.50
C ALA A 149 18.53 13.32 -6.14
N ASN A 150 19.48 14.06 -5.55
CA ASN A 150 20.88 13.96 -5.93
C ASN A 150 21.45 12.56 -5.62
N THR A 151 22.50 12.14 -6.31
CA THR A 151 23.22 10.89 -6.02
C THR A 151 24.71 11.15 -6.02
N GLU A 152 25.52 10.17 -5.65
CA GLU A 152 27.00 10.29 -5.70
C GLU A 152 27.50 10.52 -7.14
N TYR A 153 26.80 9.98 -8.13
CA TYR A 153 27.12 10.15 -9.54
C TYR A 153 26.47 11.38 -10.18
N ASP A 154 25.30 11.79 -9.70
CA ASP A 154 24.57 12.96 -10.20
C ASP A 154 24.49 14.05 -9.11
N LEU A 155 25.40 15.00 -9.21
CA LEU A 155 25.56 16.13 -8.30
C LEU A 155 24.52 17.25 -8.54
N THR A 156 23.64 17.09 -9.53
CA THR A 156 22.60 18.07 -9.84
C THR A 156 21.73 18.33 -8.62
N GLN A 157 21.58 19.60 -8.24
CA GLN A 157 20.75 20.02 -7.12
C GLN A 157 19.27 19.94 -7.50
N LYS A 158 18.67 18.76 -7.33
CA LYS A 158 17.29 18.49 -7.68
C LYS A 158 16.54 17.77 -6.56
N SER A 159 15.26 18.10 -6.44
CA SER A 159 14.33 17.38 -5.57
C SER A 159 13.75 16.16 -6.29
N ILE A 160 13.12 15.26 -5.53
CA ILE A 160 12.39 14.10 -6.03
C ILE A 160 11.12 14.49 -6.82
N ASN A 161 10.64 15.72 -6.64
CA ASN A 161 9.45 16.21 -7.34
C ASN A 161 9.77 16.44 -8.82
N PRO A 162 8.95 15.92 -9.75
CA PRO A 162 9.07 16.24 -11.17
C PRO A 162 8.69 17.69 -11.46
N VAL A 163 8.99 18.15 -12.68
CA VAL A 163 8.54 19.46 -13.17
C VAL A 163 7.01 19.47 -13.23
N GLY A 164 6.38 20.37 -12.47
CA GLY A 164 4.92 20.47 -12.38
C GLY A 164 4.29 19.83 -11.13
N GLY A 165 5.10 19.16 -10.29
CA GLY A 165 4.64 18.53 -9.04
C GLY A 165 4.56 17.01 -9.11
#